data_AF-A0AA46PMI3-F1
#
_entry.id   AF-A0AA46PMI3-F1
#
_cell.length_a   1.000
_cell.length_b   1.000
_cell.length_c   1.000
_cell.angle_alpha   90.00
_cell.angle_beta   90.00
_cell.angle_gamma   90.00
#
_symmetry.space_group_name_H-M   'P 1'
#
loop_
_entity.id
_entity.type
_entity.pdbx_description
1 polymer ?
#
loop_
_entity_poly.entity_id
_entity_poly.type
_entity_poly.pdbx_seq_one_letter_code
_entity_poly.pdbx_strand_id
1 'polypeptide(L)'
;MSKIVKADVLKKELDQIYETDKKKLRTNTVLYGHLGEGRWHTHIQPGLVLKAIVDYETKTKVHFPSVYKKFLRNCNGCYLFDILRVSGIGPETYRGLSYEEQVHQAFDLEVMQDLYRRKGTPENHFIFADSLVKNTYYVIDMLNENILEIEYRSKKILKSYKNLEIFFREVILEGKNNIANRIFYEFE
;
A
#
# COMPACT_ATOMS: atom_id res chain seq x y z
N MET A 1 -22.11 -12.63 -12.62
CA MET A 1 -21.65 -13.31 -11.38
C MET A 1 -20.30 -12.73 -11.00
N SER A 2 -20.24 -11.88 -9.98
CA SER A 2 -18.97 -11.30 -9.51
C SER A 2 -18.15 -12.39 -8.83
N LYS A 3 -17.05 -12.79 -9.45
CA LYS A 3 -16.03 -13.58 -8.76
C LYS A 3 -15.53 -12.73 -7.61
N ILE A 4 -15.73 -13.24 -6.39
CA ILE A 4 -15.17 -12.65 -5.16
C ILE A 4 -13.65 -12.61 -5.35
N VAL A 5 -13.10 -11.40 -5.45
CA VAL A 5 -11.66 -11.17 -5.60
C VAL A 5 -11.04 -11.29 -4.20
N LYS A 6 -10.52 -12.48 -3.90
CA LYS A 6 -9.65 -12.69 -2.72
C LYS A 6 -8.35 -11.90 -2.93
N ALA A 7 -7.75 -11.41 -1.85
CA ALA A 7 -6.50 -10.63 -1.90
C ALA A 7 -5.29 -11.34 -2.55
N ASP A 8 -5.40 -12.64 -2.86
CA ASP A 8 -4.54 -13.33 -3.84
C ASP A 8 -4.45 -12.64 -5.21
N VAL A 9 -5.40 -11.77 -5.57
CA VAL A 9 -5.45 -11.17 -6.90
C VAL A 9 -4.37 -10.11 -7.13
N LEU A 10 -4.01 -9.28 -6.14
CA LEU A 10 -2.96 -8.28 -6.35
C LEU A 10 -1.62 -8.96 -6.71
N LYS A 11 -1.20 -9.95 -5.90
CA LYS A 11 0.02 -10.69 -6.17
C LYS A 11 -0.03 -11.45 -7.50
N LYS A 12 -1.17 -12.06 -7.85
CA LYS A 12 -1.35 -12.75 -9.14
C LYS A 12 -1.27 -11.81 -10.34
N GLU A 13 -1.89 -10.64 -10.25
CA GLU A 13 -1.80 -9.61 -11.30
C GLU A 13 -0.35 -9.13 -11.46
N LEU A 14 0.36 -8.86 -10.37
CA LEU A 14 1.78 -8.47 -10.41
C LEU A 14 2.66 -9.59 -10.99
N ASP A 15 2.43 -10.84 -10.58
CA ASP A 15 3.12 -12.02 -11.11
C ASP A 15 2.88 -12.17 -12.63
N GLN A 16 1.74 -11.72 -13.16
CA GLN A 16 1.45 -11.71 -14.60
C GLN A 16 2.07 -10.51 -15.34
N ILE A 17 2.09 -9.33 -14.71
CA ILE A 17 2.63 -8.10 -15.32
C ILE A 17 4.15 -8.20 -15.52
N TYR A 18 4.86 -8.69 -14.50
CA TYR A 18 6.32 -8.71 -14.49
C TYR A 18 6.91 -10.08 -14.84
N GLU A 19 6.08 -11.12 -14.92
CA GLU A 19 6.46 -12.49 -15.26
C GLU A 19 7.64 -13.02 -14.42
N THR A 20 8.85 -12.99 -14.99
CA THR A 20 10.11 -13.46 -14.40
C THR A 20 10.94 -12.34 -13.77
N ASP A 21 10.65 -11.07 -14.03
CA ASP A 21 11.35 -9.91 -13.47
C ASP A 21 10.87 -9.64 -12.03
N LYS A 22 11.24 -10.56 -11.15
CA LYS A 22 10.89 -10.53 -9.74
C LYS A 22 11.91 -11.25 -8.87
N LYS A 23 11.98 -10.83 -7.62
CA LYS A 23 12.86 -11.40 -6.60
C LYS A 23 12.11 -11.55 -5.29
N LYS A 24 12.29 -12.69 -4.61
CA LYS A 24 11.74 -12.90 -3.27
C LYS A 24 12.86 -12.77 -2.24
N LEU A 25 12.69 -11.87 -1.28
CA LEU A 25 13.60 -11.70 -0.15
C LEU A 25 13.32 -12.75 0.94
N ARG A 26 14.26 -12.95 1.86
CA ARG A 26 14.11 -13.88 3.00
C ARG A 26 13.02 -13.43 3.97
N THR A 27 12.73 -12.14 4.06
CA THR A 27 11.56 -11.58 4.74
C THR A 27 10.22 -11.98 4.10
N ASN A 28 10.24 -12.68 2.96
CA ASN A 28 9.09 -13.00 2.10
C ASN A 28 8.50 -11.82 1.33
N THR A 29 9.09 -10.62 1.42
CA THR A 29 8.78 -9.52 0.49
C THR A 29 9.08 -9.96 -0.94
N VAL A 30 8.19 -9.65 -1.88
CA VAL A 30 8.43 -9.89 -3.30
C VAL A 30 8.61 -8.55 -3.99
N LEU A 31 9.71 -8.42 -4.71
CA LEU A 31 10.11 -7.27 -5.51
C LEU A 31 9.85 -7.58 -6.99
N TYR A 32 9.44 -6.59 -7.75
CA TYR A 32 9.00 -6.71 -9.15
C TYR A 32 9.51 -5.53 -9.98
N GLY A 33 9.93 -5.79 -11.22
CA GLY A 33 10.37 -4.74 -12.14
C GLY A 33 11.71 -4.12 -11.73
N HIS A 34 12.83 -4.81 -11.95
CA HIS A 34 14.14 -4.30 -11.54
C HIS A 34 14.56 -3.14 -12.45
N LEU A 35 14.79 -1.96 -11.86
CA LEU A 35 15.12 -0.72 -12.60
C LEU A 35 16.63 -0.41 -12.59
N GLY A 36 17.45 -1.25 -11.95
CA GLY A 36 18.88 -1.00 -11.74
C GLY A 36 19.17 -0.42 -10.35
N GLU A 37 20.45 -0.47 -9.95
CA GLU A 37 20.94 0.10 -8.68
C GLU A 37 20.19 -0.35 -7.41
N GLY A 38 19.61 -1.55 -7.44
CA GLY A 38 18.83 -2.09 -6.32
C GLY A 38 17.42 -1.50 -6.21
N ARG A 39 16.97 -0.70 -7.17
CA ARG A 39 15.61 -0.17 -7.25
C ARG A 39 14.66 -1.16 -7.91
N TRP A 40 13.47 -1.25 -7.34
CA TRP A 40 12.38 -2.09 -7.81
C TRP A 40 11.10 -1.26 -7.97
N HIS A 41 10.44 -1.42 -9.12
CA HIS A 41 9.26 -0.63 -9.49
C HIS A 41 8.05 -0.90 -8.59
N THR A 42 7.90 -2.16 -8.18
CA THR A 42 6.82 -2.61 -7.31
C THR A 42 7.37 -3.56 -6.25
N HIS A 43 6.88 -3.45 -5.02
CA HIS A 43 7.11 -4.47 -4.00
C HIS A 43 5.91 -4.71 -3.11
N ILE A 44 5.74 -5.96 -2.68
CA ILE A 44 4.64 -6.40 -1.83
C ILE A 44 5.20 -7.09 -0.58
N GLN A 45 4.79 -6.61 0.59
CA GLN A 45 5.16 -7.22 1.86
C GLN A 45 4.28 -8.44 2.16
N PRO A 46 4.80 -9.46 2.87
CA PRO A 46 4.01 -10.61 3.25
C PRO A 46 2.85 -10.20 4.15
N GLY A 47 1.72 -10.92 4.05
CA GLY A 47 0.59 -10.71 4.95
C GLY A 47 0.89 -11.07 6.40
N LEU A 48 0.15 -10.43 7.31
CA LEU A 48 0.27 -10.64 8.75
C LEU A 48 -0.70 -11.70 9.27
N VAL A 49 -0.28 -12.39 10.33
CA VAL A 49 -1.18 -13.20 11.14
C VAL A 49 -2.14 -12.29 11.91
N LEU A 50 -3.37 -12.74 12.13
CA LEU A 50 -4.40 -11.96 12.82
C LEU A 50 -3.94 -11.47 14.21
N LYS A 51 -3.20 -12.31 14.93
CA LYS A 51 -2.67 -11.97 16.25
C LYS A 51 -1.80 -10.71 16.21
N ALA A 52 -0.90 -10.59 15.23
CA ALA A 52 -0.02 -9.43 15.10
C ALA A 52 -0.81 -8.12 14.88
N ILE A 53 -1.90 -8.18 14.11
CA ILE A 53 -2.77 -7.03 13.87
C ILE A 53 -3.49 -6.62 15.16
N VAL A 54 -4.04 -7.59 15.90
CA VAL A 54 -4.76 -7.36 17.17
C VAL A 54 -3.82 -6.83 18.25
N ASP A 55 -2.62 -7.40 18.37
CA ASP A 55 -1.60 -6.95 19.32
C ASP A 55 -1.21 -5.48 19.02
N TYR A 56 -1.11 -5.11 17.74
CA TYR A 56 -0.82 -3.74 17.34
C TYR A 56 -1.98 -2.76 17.62
N GLU A 57 -3.22 -3.10 17.27
CA GLU A 57 -4.42 -2.29 17.61
C GLU A 57 -4.50 -2.06 19.14
N THR A 58 -4.16 -3.08 19.93
CA THR A 58 -4.15 -3.01 21.40
C THR A 58 -3.05 -2.10 21.93
N LYS A 59 -1.83 -2.24 21.40
CA LYS A 59 -0.65 -1.44 21.79
C LYS A 59 -0.84 0.04 21.47
N THR A 60 -1.33 0.34 20.27
CA THR A 60 -1.47 1.72 19.75
C THR A 60 -2.80 2.38 20.12
N LYS A 61 -3.79 1.58 20.58
CA LYS A 61 -5.18 2.02 20.80
C LYS A 61 -5.86 2.57 19.54
N VAL A 62 -5.36 2.20 18.35
CA VAL A 62 -5.95 2.56 17.06
C VAL A 62 -6.83 1.42 16.58
N HIS A 63 -8.07 1.70 16.23
CA HIS A 63 -8.97 0.73 15.63
C HIS A 63 -8.89 0.79 14.11
N PHE A 64 -8.59 -0.36 13.51
CA PHE A 64 -8.46 -0.49 12.07
C PHE A 64 -9.81 -0.84 11.43
N PRO A 65 -10.14 -0.21 10.29
CA PRO A 65 -11.29 -0.63 9.49
C PRO A 65 -11.16 -2.09 9.06
N SER A 66 -12.29 -2.77 8.92
CA SER A 66 -12.32 -4.22 8.65
C SER A 66 -11.67 -4.55 7.29
N VAL A 67 -11.85 -3.67 6.30
CA VAL A 67 -11.22 -3.78 4.99
C VAL A 67 -9.70 -3.66 5.06
N TYR A 68 -9.17 -2.79 5.92
CA TYR A 68 -7.72 -2.65 6.11
C TYR A 68 -7.12 -3.85 6.83
N LYS A 69 -7.81 -4.41 7.83
CA LYS A 69 -7.38 -5.66 8.47
C LYS A 69 -7.33 -6.82 7.48
N LYS A 70 -8.34 -6.92 6.60
CA LYS A 70 -8.33 -7.91 5.51
C LYS A 70 -7.14 -7.67 4.57
N PHE A 71 -6.83 -6.42 4.22
CA PHE A 71 -5.64 -6.10 3.45
C PHE A 71 -4.36 -6.57 4.15
N LEU A 72 -4.11 -6.15 5.40
CA LEU A 72 -2.91 -6.50 6.18
C LEU A 72 -2.70 -8.01 6.31
N ARG A 73 -3.78 -8.79 6.43
CA ARG A 73 -3.69 -10.25 6.49
C ARG A 73 -3.12 -10.89 5.23
N ASN A 74 -3.25 -10.22 4.09
CA ASN A 74 -2.81 -10.72 2.80
C ASN A 74 -1.56 -9.99 2.29
N CYS A 75 -1.38 -8.74 2.70
CA CYS A 75 -0.36 -7.82 2.22
C CYS A 75 -0.10 -6.77 3.32
N ASN A 76 1.07 -6.80 3.96
CA ASN A 76 1.42 -5.83 5.01
C ASN A 76 1.97 -4.53 4.43
N GLY A 77 1.15 -3.83 3.63
CA GLY A 77 1.62 -2.71 2.83
C GLY A 77 2.22 -3.14 1.50
N CYS A 78 2.38 -2.16 0.60
CA CYS A 78 2.99 -2.34 -0.71
C CYS A 78 3.42 -1.00 -1.32
N TYR A 79 4.30 -1.07 -2.30
CA TYR A 79 4.63 0.03 -3.20
C TYR A 79 4.34 -0.42 -4.63
N LEU A 80 3.50 0.30 -5.36
CA LEU A 80 2.98 -0.12 -6.65
C LEU A 80 3.32 0.91 -7.72
N PHE A 81 4.13 0.49 -8.69
CA PHE A 81 4.37 1.16 -9.96
C PHE A 81 4.96 2.59 -9.85
N ASP A 82 5.67 2.90 -8.77
CA ASP A 82 6.02 4.26 -8.33
C ASP A 82 4.84 5.21 -8.06
N ILE A 83 3.59 4.73 -8.19
CA ILE A 83 2.37 5.56 -8.09
C ILE A 83 1.83 5.57 -6.67
N LEU A 84 1.76 4.40 -6.04
CA LEU A 84 1.02 4.22 -4.79
C LEU A 84 1.90 3.56 -3.74
N ARG A 85 1.93 4.16 -2.55
CA ARG A 85 2.49 3.52 -1.35
C ARG A 85 1.38 3.29 -0.35
N VAL A 86 1.15 2.03 0.01
CA VAL A 86 0.20 1.62 1.04
C VAL A 86 0.98 1.26 2.30
N SER A 87 0.65 1.90 3.42
CA SER A 87 1.29 1.63 4.69
C SER A 87 0.95 0.24 5.22
N GLY A 88 1.79 -0.26 6.11
CA GLY A 88 1.56 -1.48 6.89
C GLY A 88 2.06 -1.31 8.31
N ILE A 89 2.21 -2.42 9.01
CA ILE A 89 2.82 -2.47 10.34
C ILE A 89 4.31 -2.75 10.16
N GLY A 90 5.15 -1.79 10.55
CA GLY A 90 6.61 -1.95 10.51
C GLY A 90 7.10 -3.08 11.43
N PRO A 91 8.28 -3.67 11.18
CA PRO A 91 8.87 -4.63 12.10
C PRO A 91 9.34 -3.94 13.38
N GLU A 92 9.30 -4.66 14.50
CA GLU A 92 9.74 -4.13 15.80
C GLU A 92 11.25 -3.89 15.87
N THR A 93 12.04 -4.52 14.99
CA THR A 93 13.50 -4.36 14.96
C THR A 93 14.08 -4.58 13.56
N TYR A 94 15.17 -3.87 13.26
CA TYR A 94 15.99 -4.02 12.06
C TYR A 94 17.13 -5.03 12.22
N ARG A 95 17.32 -5.59 13.42
CA ARG A 95 18.47 -6.45 13.73
C ARG A 95 18.46 -7.70 12.85
N GLY A 96 19.56 -7.91 12.11
CA GLY A 96 19.75 -9.10 11.27
C GLY A 96 19.09 -9.03 9.89
N LEU A 97 18.69 -7.84 9.43
CA LEU A 97 18.24 -7.60 8.07
C LEU A 97 19.37 -7.04 7.20
N SER A 98 19.45 -7.49 5.95
CA SER A 98 20.31 -6.87 4.94
C SER A 98 19.84 -5.45 4.60
N TYR A 99 20.69 -4.64 3.97
CA TYR A 99 20.29 -3.30 3.51
C TYR A 99 19.06 -3.35 2.60
N GLU A 100 19.04 -4.25 1.61
CA GLU A 100 17.89 -4.45 0.71
C GLU A 100 16.61 -4.84 1.47
N GLU A 101 16.73 -5.67 2.51
CA GLU A 101 15.59 -6.04 3.36
C GLU A 101 15.10 -4.87 4.23
N GLN A 102 15.99 -3.95 4.63
CA GLN A 102 15.62 -2.77 5.42
C GLN A 102 14.88 -1.73 4.57
N VAL A 103 15.33 -1.49 3.34
CA VAL A 103 14.70 -0.48 2.45
C VAL A 103 13.36 -0.94 1.88
N HIS A 104 13.11 -2.26 1.79
CA HIS A 104 11.85 -2.81 1.27
C HIS A 104 10.89 -3.30 2.37
N GLN A 105 10.94 -2.69 3.54
CA GLN A 105 9.93 -2.92 4.58
C GLN A 105 8.62 -2.20 4.27
N ALA A 106 7.58 -2.57 5.02
CA ALA A 106 6.32 -1.84 5.00
C ALA A 106 6.57 -0.40 5.42
N PHE A 107 5.97 0.56 4.72
CA PHE A 107 5.96 1.94 5.19
C PHE A 107 5.09 2.02 6.45
N ASP A 108 5.60 2.64 7.50
CA ASP A 108 4.95 2.62 8.81
C ASP A 108 3.62 3.39 8.81
N LEU A 109 2.58 2.78 9.38
CA LEU A 109 1.24 3.35 9.44
C LEU A 109 1.15 4.58 10.36
N GLU A 110 1.86 4.61 11.49
CA GLU A 110 1.86 5.77 12.38
C GLU A 110 2.49 6.96 11.64
N VAL A 111 3.62 6.72 10.97
CA VAL A 111 4.27 7.74 10.13
C VAL A 111 3.32 8.21 9.01
N MET A 112 2.62 7.30 8.32
CA MET A 112 1.62 7.65 7.30
C MET A 112 0.50 8.52 7.86
N GLN A 113 -0.05 8.15 9.02
CA GLN A 113 -1.10 8.93 9.68
C GLN A 113 -0.58 10.31 10.06
N ASP A 114 0.61 10.42 10.65
CA ASP A 114 1.17 11.70 11.11
C ASP A 114 1.51 12.66 9.96
N LEU A 115 1.97 12.13 8.82
CA LEU A 115 2.29 12.95 7.65
C LEU A 115 1.08 13.72 7.10
N TYR A 116 -0.08 13.07 7.11
CA TYR A 116 -1.28 13.53 6.39
C TYR A 116 -2.43 13.95 7.32
N ARG A 117 -2.43 13.53 8.59
CA ARG A 117 -3.42 13.97 9.58
C ARG A 117 -3.10 15.38 10.04
N ARG A 118 -3.98 16.33 9.70
CA ARG A 118 -3.80 17.76 10.01
C ARG A 118 -5.11 18.37 10.49
N LYS A 119 -5.07 19.61 10.98
CA LYS A 119 -6.27 20.36 11.36
C LYS A 119 -7.34 20.29 10.26
N GLY A 120 -8.53 19.81 10.59
CA GLY A 120 -9.65 19.66 9.66
C GLY A 120 -9.69 18.34 8.87
N THR A 121 -8.77 17.40 9.12
CA THR A 121 -8.95 16.00 8.67
C THR A 121 -10.10 15.38 9.47
N PRO A 122 -11.15 14.83 8.83
CA PRO A 122 -12.24 14.19 9.54
C PRO A 122 -11.77 13.04 10.45
N GLU A 123 -12.39 12.91 11.62
CA GLU A 123 -12.02 11.88 12.60
C GLU A 123 -12.30 10.46 12.10
N ASN A 124 -13.35 10.30 11.29
CA ASN A 124 -13.71 9.04 10.65
C ASN A 124 -12.84 8.71 9.42
N HIS A 125 -11.82 9.51 9.08
CA HIS A 125 -10.89 9.17 8.00
C HIS A 125 -9.70 8.40 8.56
N PHE A 126 -9.52 7.17 8.08
CA PHE A 126 -8.35 6.36 8.35
C PHE A 126 -7.36 6.45 7.18
N ILE A 127 -6.26 7.17 7.36
CA ILE A 127 -5.24 7.36 6.32
C ILE A 127 -4.38 6.10 6.22
N PHE A 128 -4.24 5.56 5.02
CA PHE A 128 -3.56 4.27 4.82
C PHE A 128 -2.65 4.21 3.59
N ALA A 129 -2.70 5.20 2.70
CA ALA A 129 -1.86 5.22 1.52
C ALA A 129 -1.64 6.65 1.01
N ASP A 130 -0.60 6.82 0.20
CA ASP A 130 -0.29 8.07 -0.51
C ASP A 130 0.15 7.83 -1.95
N SER A 131 0.13 8.90 -2.73
CA SER A 131 0.76 8.99 -4.04
C SER A 131 1.56 10.28 -4.12
N LEU A 132 2.89 10.13 -4.14
CA LEU A 132 3.80 11.27 -4.32
C LEU A 132 3.64 11.89 -5.71
N VAL A 133 3.51 11.06 -6.76
CA VAL A 133 3.29 11.51 -8.15
C VAL A 133 2.04 12.38 -8.28
N LYS A 134 0.94 11.93 -7.67
CA LYS A 134 -0.34 12.61 -7.77
C LYS A 134 -0.49 13.74 -6.75
N ASN A 135 0.42 13.83 -5.78
CA ASN A 135 0.31 14.72 -4.63
C ASN A 135 -1.04 14.53 -3.90
N THR A 136 -1.42 13.25 -3.70
CA THR A 136 -2.66 12.83 -3.04
C THR A 136 -2.37 11.86 -1.89
N TYR A 137 -3.32 11.78 -0.96
CA TYR A 137 -3.37 10.71 0.02
C TYR A 137 -4.74 10.05 0.02
N TYR A 138 -4.78 8.81 0.49
CA TYR A 138 -5.98 7.98 0.44
C TYR A 138 -6.41 7.60 1.85
N VAL A 139 -7.72 7.67 2.06
CA VAL A 139 -8.35 7.34 3.33
C VAL A 139 -9.41 6.26 3.14
N ILE A 140 -9.58 5.43 4.15
CA ILE A 140 -10.78 4.62 4.32
C ILE A 140 -11.75 5.45 5.17
N ASP A 141 -12.95 5.72 4.65
CA ASP A 141 -14.03 6.30 5.44
C ASP A 141 -14.57 5.23 6.40
N MET A 142 -14.37 5.43 7.69
CA MET A 142 -14.74 4.47 8.73
C MET A 142 -16.26 4.23 8.83
N LEU A 143 -17.10 5.10 8.25
CA LEU A 143 -18.56 4.94 8.30
C LEU A 143 -19.10 3.97 7.24
N ASN A 144 -18.47 3.92 6.07
CA ASN A 144 -18.97 3.15 4.92
C ASN A 144 -17.90 2.30 4.21
N GLU A 145 -16.65 2.35 4.67
CA GLU A 145 -15.47 1.67 4.13
C GLU A 145 -15.16 1.97 2.65
N ASN A 146 -15.66 3.09 2.11
CA ASN A 146 -15.22 3.60 0.82
C ASN A 146 -13.79 4.15 0.93
N ILE A 147 -13.07 4.12 -0.18
CA ILE A 147 -11.75 4.75 -0.30
C ILE A 147 -11.93 6.14 -0.90
N LEU A 148 -11.38 7.17 -0.28
CA LEU A 148 -11.41 8.53 -0.81
C LEU A 148 -9.98 8.94 -1.19
N GLU A 149 -9.82 9.44 -2.40
CA GLU A 149 -8.61 10.13 -2.84
C GLU A 149 -8.74 11.62 -2.50
N ILE A 150 -7.77 12.13 -1.75
CA ILE A 150 -7.77 13.50 -1.26
C ILE A 150 -6.53 14.23 -1.78
N GLU A 151 -6.76 15.40 -2.38
CA GLU A 151 -5.69 16.32 -2.78
C GLU A 151 -4.98 16.85 -1.53
N TYR A 152 -3.66 16.71 -1.49
CA TYR A 152 -2.85 16.95 -0.28
C TYR A 152 -2.96 18.37 0.29
N ARG A 153 -3.01 19.40 -0.57
CA ARG A 153 -2.97 20.82 -0.19
C ARG A 153 -4.36 21.35 0.16
N SER A 154 -5.31 21.20 -0.75
CA SER A 154 -6.67 21.73 -0.67
C SER A 154 -7.61 20.82 0.11
N LYS A 155 -7.23 19.56 0.38
CA LYS A 155 -8.06 18.55 1.06
C LYS A 155 -9.37 18.23 0.35
N LYS A 156 -9.43 18.51 -0.95
CA LYS A 156 -10.63 18.21 -1.75
C LYS A 156 -10.63 16.72 -2.02
N ILE A 157 -11.79 16.09 -1.85
CA ILE A 157 -12.01 14.74 -2.35
C ILE A 157 -12.02 14.83 -3.87
N LEU A 158 -11.04 14.21 -4.51
CA LEU A 158 -10.93 14.15 -5.96
C LEU A 158 -11.74 12.98 -6.51
N LYS A 159 -11.70 11.85 -5.79
CA LYS A 159 -12.36 10.61 -6.21
C LYS A 159 -12.80 9.79 -5.01
N SER A 160 -13.86 9.01 -5.21
CA SER A 160 -14.34 8.02 -4.26
C SER A 160 -14.43 6.65 -4.94
N TYR A 161 -13.94 5.63 -4.26
CA TYR A 161 -13.97 4.24 -4.69
C TYR A 161 -14.82 3.45 -3.72
N LYS A 162 -15.72 2.64 -4.26
CA LYS A 162 -16.67 1.85 -3.47
C LYS A 162 -16.00 0.83 -2.53
N ASN A 163 -14.79 0.38 -2.83
CA ASN A 163 -14.03 -0.56 -2.02
C ASN A 163 -12.54 -0.63 -2.46
N LEU A 164 -11.72 -1.32 -1.67
CA LEU A 164 -10.30 -1.57 -1.96
C LEU A 164 -10.07 -2.31 -3.29
N GLU A 165 -10.99 -3.19 -3.71
CA GLU A 165 -10.83 -3.96 -4.96
C GLU A 165 -10.83 -3.04 -6.18
N ILE A 166 -11.84 -2.16 -6.28
CA ILE A 166 -11.94 -1.20 -7.38
C ILE A 166 -10.76 -0.23 -7.34
N PHE A 167 -10.36 0.21 -6.15
CA PHE A 167 -9.20 1.07 -5.95
C PHE A 167 -7.91 0.44 -6.51
N PHE A 168 -7.56 -0.79 -6.09
CA PHE A 168 -6.37 -1.47 -6.61
C PHE A 168 -6.46 -1.79 -8.09
N ARG A 169 -7.64 -2.14 -8.62
CA ARG A 169 -7.82 -2.40 -10.05
C ARG A 169 -7.48 -1.18 -10.90
N GLU A 170 -7.88 0.01 -10.47
CA GLU A 170 -7.53 1.24 -11.19
C GLU A 170 -6.04 1.56 -11.11
N VAL A 171 -5.41 1.37 -9.94
CA VAL A 171 -3.96 1.54 -9.77
C VAL A 171 -3.18 0.56 -10.65
N ILE A 172 -3.62 -0.70 -10.75
CA ILE A 172 -3.02 -1.70 -11.64
C ILE A 172 -3.19 -1.31 -13.10
N LEU A 173 -4.35 -0.80 -13.50
CA LEU A 173 -4.59 -0.36 -14.88
C LEU A 173 -3.67 0.81 -15.25
N GLU A 174 -3.52 1.79 -14.36
CA GLU A 174 -2.59 2.90 -14.53
C GLU A 174 -1.13 2.42 -14.58
N GLY A 175 -0.73 1.52 -13.69
CA GLY A 175 0.58 0.89 -13.70
C GLY A 175 0.90 0.18 -15.02
N LYS A 176 -0.03 -0.64 -15.53
CA LYS A 176 0.11 -1.31 -16.85
C LYS A 176 0.31 -0.29 -17.97
N ASN A 177 -0.44 0.81 -17.96
CA ASN A 177 -0.30 1.88 -18.94
C ASN A 177 1.07 2.57 -18.83
N ASN A 178 1.54 2.86 -17.62
CA ASN A 178 2.86 3.48 -17.41
C ASN A 178 3.98 2.57 -17.92
N ILE A 179 3.93 1.27 -17.62
CA ILE A 179 4.90 0.29 -18.13
C ILE A 179 4.90 0.25 -19.66
N ALA A 180 3.71 0.18 -20.28
CA ALA A 180 3.58 0.16 -21.74
C ALA A 180 4.16 1.41 -22.41
N ASN A 181 4.10 2.55 -21.72
CA ASN A 181 4.65 3.83 -22.19
C ASN A 181 6.07 4.12 -21.64
N ARG A 182 6.69 3.18 -20.93
CA ARG A 182 8.02 3.32 -20.30
C ARG A 182 8.14 4.52 -19.35
N ILE A 183 7.09 4.79 -18.58
CA ILE A 183 7.04 5.85 -17.58
C ILE A 183 7.39 5.25 -16.21
N PHE A 184 8.48 5.73 -15.63
CA PHE A 184 8.96 5.38 -14.28
C PHE A 184 9.25 6.67 -13.52
N TYR A 185 8.80 6.76 -12.27
CA TYR A 185 8.91 8.01 -11.50
C TYR A 185 10.05 7.93 -10.50
N GLU A 186 10.92 8.93 -10.51
CA GLU A 186 12.02 9.07 -9.54
C GLU A 186 11.73 10.21 -8.59
N PHE A 187 12.07 10.00 -7.33
CA PHE A 187 11.91 10.99 -6.27
C PHE A 187 13.28 11.17 -5.61
N GLU A 188 13.78 12.41 -5.62
CA GLU A 188 15.00 12.83 -4.92
C GLU A 188 14.76 12.99 -3.41
#